data_AF-A0A250X3C6-F1
#
_entry.id   AF-A0A250X3C6-F1
#
_cell.length_a   1.000
_cell.length_b   1.000
_cell.length_c   1.000
_cell.angle_alpha   90.00
_cell.angle_beta   90.00
_cell.angle_gamma   90.00
#
_symmetry.space_group_name_H-M   'P 1'
#
loop_
_entity.id
_entity.type
_entity.pdbx_description
1 polymer ?
#
loop_
_entity_poly.entity_id
_entity_poly.type
_entity_poly.pdbx_seq_one_letter_code
_entity_poly.pdbx_strand_id
1 'polypeptide(L)'
;MASIEGLLEVTLKHASDLKDVDMLGRQDPYCVITCGQQQHRSKTHTDGGKNPVWNQTFAFPSVTSNMAVKLEFFDENMVLRDVAIGGCKVPLNKVFANGSDELCVPVVTKKGKHRGDAYISMTFKQGVNKPTDGKVGGSWILPNYANTDCWKDYEPGTILGKGTFGTTYLATKKGTNEKYAVKVISKRKLSSPEEIDDVRREVQIMHHLAGHPNVVCIRGVYEDKSNVCLAMDVCNGGELFDAIVKKGCYSEKDAAALIRVIVGVVQHCHNMGVIHRDLKPENFLLSDKTPNSRLQATDFGLSSFFQEDQVFSDIVGSAYYVAPEVLRRAYSKEADIWSCGVILYILLCGFPPFHGDNEKKIFEAVISKPLDFQSDPWPKISEPAKDCVRRMLQRDPKRRATASQILHHEWMRENGVASDAHIDLEVVKRIKKFSAGNRLKKEAIKIIALNLPQDEITGMREIFMEIDKDHSGSITAEEFAQALRKKGENLPEEDVLRLVNDADIDGDGTIDYEEFLAATINQSKLEREDHLKAAFIHFDLDGDGQITHQELMTSLANMGITDEGINAIISEVDKDGNGSIDYNEFCMMMRNL
;
A
#
# COMPACT_ATOMS: atom_id res chain seq x y z
N MET A 1 14.99 -49.26 -0.58
CA MET A 1 13.62 -49.23 -0.01
C MET A 1 12.96 -47.97 -0.50
N ALA A 2 11.77 -48.05 -1.08
CA ALA A 2 11.03 -46.88 -1.53
C ALA A 2 10.73 -45.96 -0.33
N SER A 3 11.02 -44.67 -0.44
CA SER A 3 10.69 -43.69 0.59
C SER A 3 9.17 -43.59 0.72
N ILE A 4 8.63 -43.99 1.86
CA ILE A 4 7.21 -43.82 2.18
C ILE A 4 6.91 -42.32 2.21
N GLU A 5 5.95 -41.89 1.38
CA GLU A 5 5.44 -40.53 1.29
C GLU A 5 4.08 -40.44 2.01
N GLY A 6 3.82 -39.34 2.72
CA GLY A 6 2.56 -39.15 3.43
C GLY A 6 2.34 -37.73 3.94
N LEU A 7 1.26 -37.55 4.69
CA LEU A 7 0.89 -36.27 5.30
C LEU A 7 1.47 -36.17 6.71
N LEU A 8 2.26 -35.13 6.96
CA LEU A 8 2.74 -34.78 8.29
C LEU A 8 1.92 -33.61 8.85
N GLU A 9 1.27 -33.82 9.98
CA GLU A 9 0.65 -32.76 10.77
C GLU A 9 1.59 -32.38 11.92
N VAL A 10 1.94 -31.11 12.03
CA VAL A 10 2.76 -30.56 13.12
C VAL A 10 1.92 -29.58 13.91
N THR A 11 1.68 -29.86 15.19
CA THR A 11 1.01 -28.94 16.10
C THR A 11 2.04 -28.24 16.98
N LEU A 12 2.14 -26.92 16.85
CA LEU A 12 2.88 -26.06 17.78
C LEU A 12 1.98 -25.75 18.97
N LYS A 13 2.28 -26.34 20.14
CA LYS A 13 1.45 -26.18 21.35
C LYS A 13 1.79 -24.87 22.06
N HIS A 14 3.00 -24.78 22.62
CA HIS A 14 3.49 -23.63 23.35
C HIS A 14 5.03 -23.62 23.38
N ALA A 15 5.62 -22.52 23.84
CA ALA A 15 7.02 -22.47 24.23
C ALA A 15 7.15 -21.96 25.67
N SER A 16 8.26 -22.27 26.32
CA SER A 16 8.56 -21.82 27.68
C SER A 16 9.92 -21.13 27.75
N ASP A 17 10.01 -20.12 28.62
CA ASP A 17 11.23 -19.38 28.93
C ASP A 17 11.96 -18.81 27.71
N LEU A 18 11.21 -18.37 26.70
CA LEU A 18 11.77 -17.70 25.53
C LEU A 18 12.49 -16.43 25.96
N LYS A 19 13.81 -16.35 25.72
CA LYS A 19 14.60 -15.20 26.18
C LYS A 19 14.37 -13.95 25.34
N ASP A 20 14.26 -12.81 26.02
CA ASP A 20 14.08 -11.47 25.45
C ASP A 20 15.18 -11.14 24.42
N VAL A 21 14.77 -10.47 23.34
CA VAL A 21 15.66 -10.00 22.27
C VAL A 21 15.48 -8.50 21.99
N ASP A 22 14.34 -7.90 22.36
CA ASP A 22 14.07 -6.48 22.18
C ASP A 22 14.50 -5.61 23.39
N MET A 23 14.98 -4.39 23.11
CA MET A 23 15.36 -3.39 24.11
C MET A 23 14.15 -2.67 24.75
N LEU A 24 12.98 -2.73 24.10
CA LEU A 24 11.76 -2.02 24.53
C LEU A 24 10.83 -2.84 25.43
N GLY A 25 11.17 -4.11 25.70
CA GLY A 25 10.58 -4.90 26.78
C GLY A 25 9.23 -5.56 26.51
N ARG A 26 8.75 -5.59 25.26
CA ARG A 26 7.58 -6.39 24.84
C ARG A 26 8.04 -7.49 23.88
N GLN A 27 7.70 -8.74 24.20
CA GLN A 27 8.08 -9.92 23.40
C GLN A 27 6.82 -10.46 22.71
N ASP A 28 6.81 -10.42 21.38
CA ASP A 28 5.71 -10.84 20.52
C ASP A 28 6.18 -12.02 19.65
N PRO A 29 6.34 -13.23 20.22
CA PRO A 29 6.96 -14.34 19.53
C PRO A 29 6.04 -14.95 18.47
N TYR A 30 6.63 -15.35 17.35
CA TYR A 30 6.03 -16.22 16.35
C TYR A 30 7.03 -17.30 15.89
N CYS A 31 6.53 -18.35 15.25
CA CYS A 31 7.34 -19.46 14.76
C CYS A 31 7.13 -19.68 13.27
N VAL A 32 8.23 -19.86 12.55
CA VAL A 32 8.26 -20.38 11.18
C VAL A 32 8.56 -21.87 11.25
N ILE A 33 7.76 -22.68 10.56
CA ILE A 33 7.88 -24.14 10.55
C ILE A 33 8.10 -24.58 9.12
N THR A 34 9.22 -25.24 8.85
CA THR A 34 9.65 -25.64 7.50
C THR A 34 9.87 -27.14 7.44
N CYS A 35 9.36 -27.79 6.40
CA CYS A 35 9.65 -29.19 6.07
C CYS A 35 9.88 -29.32 4.57
N GLY A 36 11.12 -29.66 4.16
CA GLY A 36 11.49 -29.65 2.75
C GLY A 36 11.44 -28.24 2.15
N GLN A 37 10.67 -28.07 1.06
CA GLN A 37 10.42 -26.76 0.42
C GLN A 37 9.17 -26.05 0.95
N GLN A 38 8.42 -26.69 1.85
CA GLN A 38 7.17 -26.15 2.39
C GLN A 38 7.43 -25.40 3.69
N GLN A 39 6.75 -24.26 3.87
CA GLN A 39 6.90 -23.39 5.03
C GLN A 39 5.55 -22.85 5.47
N HIS A 40 5.33 -22.83 6.78
CA HIS A 40 4.18 -22.18 7.42
C HIS A 40 4.65 -21.22 8.51
N ARG A 41 3.83 -20.21 8.82
CA ARG A 41 4.06 -19.25 9.89
C ARG A 41 2.94 -19.37 10.92
N SER A 42 3.27 -19.41 12.20
CA SER A 42 2.29 -19.33 13.29
C SER A 42 1.75 -17.91 13.45
N LYS A 43 0.63 -17.78 14.15
CA LYS A 43 0.20 -16.46 14.65
C LYS A 43 1.28 -15.86 15.57
N THR A 44 1.38 -14.53 15.58
CA THR A 44 2.16 -13.81 16.59
C THR A 44 1.39 -13.82 17.92
N HIS A 45 2.08 -14.10 19.02
CA HIS A 45 1.48 -14.08 20.36
C HIS A 45 1.72 -12.72 21.03
N THR A 46 0.72 -11.82 21.00
CA THR A 46 0.87 -10.39 21.31
C THR A 46 0.67 -10.01 22.79
N ASP A 47 0.40 -10.98 23.67
CA ASP A 47 0.20 -10.77 25.11
C ASP A 47 1.52 -10.59 25.90
N GLY A 48 2.67 -10.49 25.23
CA GLY A 48 3.91 -9.98 25.83
C GLY A 48 4.60 -10.90 26.84
N GLY A 49 4.72 -12.20 26.55
CA GLY A 49 5.22 -13.19 27.52
C GLY A 49 6.24 -14.19 26.96
N LYS A 50 7.13 -14.66 27.85
CA LYS A 50 8.16 -15.69 27.58
C LYS A 50 7.58 -17.09 27.35
N ASN A 51 6.28 -17.25 27.57
CA ASN A 51 5.58 -18.52 27.56
C ASN A 51 4.37 -18.52 26.61
N PRO A 52 4.58 -18.28 25.29
CA PRO A 52 3.48 -18.19 24.33
C PRO A 52 2.77 -19.53 24.12
N VAL A 53 1.44 -19.51 23.95
CA VAL A 53 0.61 -20.68 23.67
C VAL A 53 -0.10 -20.50 22.33
N TRP A 54 0.19 -21.35 21.35
CA TRP A 54 -0.38 -21.27 19.99
C TRP A 54 -1.49 -22.28 19.74
N ASN A 55 -1.29 -23.54 20.14
CA ASN A 55 -2.15 -24.67 19.80
C ASN A 55 -2.56 -24.71 18.31
N GLN A 56 -1.62 -24.43 17.41
CA GLN A 56 -1.85 -24.32 15.98
C GLN A 56 -1.27 -25.51 15.23
N THR A 57 -2.06 -26.13 14.34
CA THR A 57 -1.66 -27.30 13.53
C THR A 57 -1.38 -26.89 12.09
N PHE A 58 -0.29 -27.42 11.53
CA PHE A 58 0.19 -27.18 10.18
C PHE A 58 0.32 -28.51 9.44
N ALA A 59 -0.13 -28.56 8.19
CA ALA A 59 -0.18 -29.77 7.40
C ALA A 59 0.84 -29.72 6.25
N PHE A 60 1.77 -30.66 6.24
CA PHE A 60 2.82 -30.81 5.24
C PHE A 60 2.54 -32.08 4.41
N PRO A 61 1.92 -31.98 3.24
CA PRO A 61 1.78 -33.11 2.32
C PRO A 61 3.13 -33.55 1.76
N SER A 62 3.17 -34.76 1.19
CA SER A 62 4.31 -35.25 0.42
C SER A 62 5.64 -35.31 1.19
N VAL A 63 5.58 -35.61 2.49
CA VAL A 63 6.75 -35.70 3.37
C VAL A 63 7.33 -37.11 3.38
N THR A 64 8.66 -37.21 3.31
CA THR A 64 9.42 -38.47 3.34
C THR A 64 10.26 -38.59 4.61
N SER A 65 10.58 -39.82 5.01
CA SER A 65 11.27 -40.16 6.27
C SER A 65 12.69 -39.60 6.44
N ASN A 66 13.34 -39.19 5.35
CA ASN A 66 14.65 -38.55 5.35
C ASN A 66 14.60 -37.03 5.57
N MET A 67 13.41 -36.43 5.64
CA MET A 67 13.24 -35.00 5.91
C MET A 67 13.31 -34.70 7.41
N ALA A 68 13.36 -33.40 7.73
CA ALA A 68 13.32 -32.89 9.08
C ALA A 68 12.43 -31.64 9.12
N VAL A 69 11.73 -31.46 10.24
CA VAL A 69 11.01 -30.23 10.53
C VAL A 69 11.97 -29.25 11.17
N LYS A 70 12.05 -28.04 10.64
CA LYS A 70 12.79 -26.92 11.23
C LYS A 70 11.78 -25.95 11.84
N LEU A 71 12.00 -25.58 13.10
CA LEU A 71 11.24 -24.52 13.76
C LEU A 71 12.18 -23.34 14.02
N GLU A 72 11.79 -22.14 13.60
CA GLU A 72 12.53 -20.91 13.82
C GLU A 72 11.62 -19.90 14.52
N PHE A 73 12.01 -19.50 15.71
CA PHE A 73 11.28 -18.55 16.54
C PHE A 73 11.86 -17.16 16.34
N PHE A 74 10.96 -16.21 16.14
CA PHE A 74 11.25 -14.80 15.93
C PHE A 74 10.45 -13.97 16.91
N ASP A 75 11.01 -12.85 17.30
CA ASP A 75 10.29 -11.79 17.99
C ASP A 75 9.83 -10.80 16.90
N GLU A 76 8.51 -10.66 16.73
CA GLU A 76 7.95 -9.77 15.71
C GLU A 76 8.24 -8.32 16.12
N ASN A 77 9.16 -7.66 15.42
CA ASN A 77 9.45 -6.26 15.64
C ASN A 77 9.03 -5.49 14.40
N MET A 78 7.97 -4.71 14.48
CA MET A 78 7.45 -4.02 13.29
C MET A 78 8.29 -2.82 12.84
N VAL A 79 9.31 -2.40 13.59
CA VAL A 79 10.15 -1.23 13.27
C VAL A 79 11.57 -1.64 12.81
N LEU A 80 11.97 -2.90 12.98
CA LEU A 80 13.28 -3.45 12.64
C LEU A 80 13.13 -4.84 11.98
N ARG A 81 14.20 -5.41 11.41
CA ARG A 81 14.14 -6.82 10.96
C ARG A 81 13.79 -7.72 12.15
N ASP A 82 12.85 -8.65 11.94
CA ASP A 82 12.46 -9.67 12.92
C ASP A 82 13.70 -10.31 13.56
N VAL A 83 13.75 -10.24 14.89
CA VAL A 83 14.92 -10.69 15.62
C VAL A 83 14.77 -12.18 15.88
N ALA A 84 15.64 -12.98 15.27
CA ALA A 84 15.66 -14.43 15.50
C ALA A 84 15.96 -14.72 16.98
N ILE A 85 15.00 -15.31 17.68
CA ILE A 85 15.14 -15.79 19.06
C ILE A 85 16.04 -17.02 19.06
N GLY A 86 15.80 -17.95 18.14
CA GLY A 86 16.51 -19.21 17.99
C GLY A 86 15.68 -20.21 17.18
N GLY A 87 16.18 -21.43 17.03
CA GLY A 87 15.43 -22.48 16.34
C GLY A 87 15.90 -23.87 16.71
N CYS A 88 15.21 -24.86 16.16
CA CYS A 88 15.55 -26.26 16.33
C CYS A 88 15.23 -27.05 15.04
N LYS A 89 15.81 -28.24 14.93
CA LYS A 89 15.59 -29.15 13.81
C LYS A 89 15.27 -30.53 14.36
N VAL A 90 14.17 -31.11 13.91
CA VAL A 90 13.65 -32.38 14.38
C VAL A 90 13.63 -33.38 13.23
N PRO A 91 14.48 -34.43 13.26
CA PRO A 91 14.45 -35.47 12.24
C PRO A 91 13.18 -36.30 12.35
N LEU A 92 12.59 -36.69 11.21
CA LEU A 92 11.30 -37.38 11.17
C LEU A 92 11.39 -38.90 11.37
N ASN A 93 12.60 -39.44 11.48
CA ASN A 93 12.85 -40.88 11.63
C ASN A 93 12.07 -41.51 12.79
N LYS A 94 11.90 -40.81 13.91
CA LYS A 94 11.13 -41.31 15.08
C LYS A 94 9.62 -41.25 14.87
N VAL A 95 9.11 -40.20 14.25
CA VAL A 95 7.67 -40.00 13.97
C VAL A 95 7.19 -41.05 12.96
N PHE A 96 8.00 -41.38 11.95
CA PHE A 96 7.69 -42.41 10.96
C PHE A 96 7.63 -43.83 11.54
N ALA A 97 8.32 -44.10 12.64
CA ALA A 97 8.29 -45.41 13.30
C ALA A 97 7.01 -45.60 14.15
N ASN A 98 6.51 -44.53 14.77
CA ASN A 98 5.44 -44.60 15.77
C ASN A 98 4.09 -44.00 15.31
N GLY A 99 4.05 -43.35 14.14
CA GLY A 99 2.85 -42.68 13.59
C GLY A 99 2.52 -41.34 14.26
N SER A 100 2.94 -41.13 15.51
CA SER A 100 2.88 -39.83 16.19
C SER A 100 3.99 -39.70 17.25
N ASP A 101 4.33 -38.48 17.63
CA ASP A 101 5.28 -38.18 18.69
C ASP A 101 4.94 -36.84 19.37
N GLU A 102 5.20 -36.74 20.68
CA GLU A 102 5.13 -35.49 21.44
C GLU A 102 6.52 -35.13 21.93
N LEU A 103 6.98 -33.93 21.61
CA LEU A 103 8.37 -33.54 21.75
C LEU A 103 8.51 -32.20 22.46
N CYS A 104 9.43 -32.17 23.41
CA CYS A 104 10.02 -30.95 23.93
C CYS A 104 11.39 -30.75 23.26
N VAL A 105 11.56 -29.63 22.56
CA VAL A 105 12.76 -29.35 21.77
C VAL A 105 13.40 -28.03 22.21
N PRO A 106 14.73 -28.02 22.46
CA PRO A 106 15.40 -26.80 22.91
C PRO A 106 15.51 -25.79 21.77
N VAL A 107 15.13 -24.54 22.04
CA VAL A 107 15.30 -23.41 21.13
C VAL A 107 16.71 -22.85 21.33
N VAL A 108 17.54 -22.91 20.28
CA VAL A 108 18.95 -22.48 20.36
C VAL A 108 19.28 -21.43 19.30
N THR A 109 20.18 -20.52 19.64
CA THR A 109 20.77 -19.59 18.65
C THR A 109 21.68 -20.32 17.67
N LYS A 110 22.07 -19.66 16.56
CA LYS A 110 23.11 -20.17 15.63
C LYS A 110 24.46 -20.50 16.32
N LYS A 111 24.75 -19.90 17.47
CA LYS A 111 25.95 -20.15 18.29
C LYS A 111 25.73 -21.23 19.37
N GLY A 112 24.60 -21.94 19.37
CA GLY A 112 24.31 -23.03 20.30
C GLY A 112 23.83 -22.60 21.70
N LYS A 113 23.64 -21.29 21.95
CA LYS A 113 23.11 -20.80 23.24
C LYS A 113 21.62 -21.13 23.36
N HIS A 114 21.22 -21.74 24.48
CA HIS A 114 19.81 -22.04 24.84
C HIS A 114 19.01 -20.76 25.10
N ARG A 115 17.78 -20.73 24.57
CA ARG A 115 16.89 -19.56 24.54
C ARG A 115 15.45 -19.89 24.94
N GLY A 116 15.19 -21.08 25.48
CA GLY A 116 13.86 -21.58 25.84
C GLY A 116 13.60 -22.96 25.25
N ASP A 117 12.41 -23.49 25.49
CA ASP A 117 12.00 -24.82 25.01
C ASP A 117 10.66 -24.73 24.28
N ALA A 118 10.48 -25.50 23.22
CA ALA A 118 9.25 -25.54 22.44
C ALA A 118 8.60 -26.92 22.53
N TYR A 119 7.28 -26.93 22.66
CA TYR A 119 6.47 -28.14 22.80
C TYR A 119 5.64 -28.34 21.55
N ILE A 120 5.89 -29.44 20.86
CA ILE A 120 5.24 -29.79 19.60
C ILE A 120 4.68 -31.21 19.66
N SER A 121 3.64 -31.47 18.89
CA SER A 121 3.24 -32.83 18.53
C SER A 121 3.27 -33.01 17.03
N MET A 122 3.71 -34.18 16.58
CA MET A 122 3.76 -34.52 15.17
C MET A 122 3.00 -35.81 14.92
N THR A 123 2.18 -35.84 13.87
CA THR A 123 1.42 -37.02 13.46
C THR A 123 1.67 -37.26 11.98
N PHE A 124 2.10 -38.48 11.63
CA PHE A 124 2.34 -38.87 10.25
C PHE A 124 1.29 -39.88 9.81
N LYS A 125 0.58 -39.58 8.71
CA LYS A 125 -0.44 -40.44 8.11
C LYS A 125 0.03 -40.93 6.75
N GLN A 126 0.28 -42.23 6.65
CA GLN A 126 0.70 -42.89 5.42
C GLN A 126 -0.46 -43.01 4.42
N GLY A 127 -0.24 -42.68 3.15
CA GLY A 127 -1.20 -42.95 2.08
C GLY A 127 -2.44 -42.05 2.01
N VAL A 128 -2.45 -40.90 2.69
CA VAL A 128 -3.53 -39.91 2.56
C VAL A 128 -3.31 -39.09 1.29
N ASN A 129 -4.23 -39.22 0.32
CA ASN A 129 -4.33 -38.37 -0.85
C ASN A 129 -4.14 -36.90 -0.46
N LYS A 130 -3.47 -36.15 -1.35
CA LYS A 130 -3.34 -34.69 -1.30
C LYS A 130 -4.56 -34.07 -0.61
N PRO A 131 -4.39 -33.22 0.42
CA PRO A 131 -5.42 -32.24 0.70
C PRO A 131 -5.70 -31.58 -0.64
N THR A 132 -6.92 -31.74 -1.16
CA THR A 132 -7.36 -30.99 -2.32
C THR A 132 -6.95 -29.55 -2.06
N ASP A 133 -6.12 -29.02 -2.95
CA ASP A 133 -5.67 -27.64 -2.90
C ASP A 133 -6.85 -26.79 -2.41
N GLY A 134 -6.68 -26.15 -1.27
CA GLY A 134 -7.57 -25.08 -0.81
C GLY A 134 -7.41 -23.85 -1.71
N LYS A 135 -7.41 -24.04 -3.03
CA LYS A 135 -7.83 -23.00 -3.95
C LYS A 135 -9.25 -22.67 -3.52
N VAL A 136 -9.44 -21.43 -3.09
CA VAL A 136 -10.75 -20.79 -2.97
C VAL A 136 -11.31 -20.67 -4.40
N GLY A 137 -11.68 -21.81 -4.97
CA GLY A 137 -12.30 -21.95 -6.27
C GLY A 137 -13.75 -22.29 -6.03
N GLY A 138 -14.60 -21.26 -5.96
CA GLY A 138 -16.05 -21.44 -6.06
C GLY A 138 -16.93 -20.74 -5.02
N SER A 139 -16.40 -19.92 -4.10
CA SER A 139 -17.25 -19.08 -3.23
C SER A 139 -17.24 -17.63 -3.68
N TRP A 140 -18.42 -17.08 -3.92
CA TRP A 140 -18.61 -15.65 -4.13
C TRP A 140 -18.22 -14.87 -2.87
N ILE A 141 -17.40 -13.83 -3.02
CA ILE A 141 -17.03 -12.88 -1.98
C ILE A 141 -18.27 -12.09 -1.55
N LEU A 142 -19.11 -11.71 -2.50
CA LEU A 142 -20.31 -10.91 -2.33
C LEU A 142 -21.52 -11.64 -2.94
N PRO A 143 -22.08 -12.66 -2.27
CA PRO A 143 -23.11 -13.53 -2.84
C PRO A 143 -24.34 -12.82 -3.45
N ASN A 144 -24.70 -11.64 -2.94
CA ASN A 144 -25.82 -10.83 -3.46
C ASN A 144 -25.56 -10.22 -4.83
N TYR A 145 -24.30 -10.13 -5.26
CA TYR A 145 -23.86 -9.55 -6.53
C TYR A 145 -23.20 -10.60 -7.42
N ALA A 146 -23.28 -11.87 -7.02
CA ALA A 146 -22.71 -13.01 -7.72
C ALA A 146 -23.24 -13.14 -9.15
N ASN A 147 -22.36 -13.59 -10.05
CA ASN A 147 -22.68 -13.87 -11.44
C ASN A 147 -23.20 -12.64 -12.21
N THR A 148 -22.71 -11.46 -11.84
CA THR A 148 -22.98 -10.20 -12.54
C THR A 148 -21.70 -9.69 -13.18
N ASP A 149 -21.83 -9.10 -14.36
CA ASP A 149 -20.70 -8.62 -15.16
C ASP A 149 -20.89 -7.13 -15.41
N CYS A 150 -20.01 -6.30 -14.84
CA CYS A 150 -20.13 -4.85 -14.95
C CYS A 150 -20.01 -4.37 -16.40
N TRP A 151 -19.28 -5.08 -17.27
CA TRP A 151 -19.04 -4.65 -18.65
C TRP A 151 -20.25 -4.86 -19.56
N LYS A 152 -21.30 -5.52 -19.06
CA LYS A 152 -22.62 -5.49 -19.73
C LYS A 152 -23.29 -4.13 -19.65
N ASP A 153 -23.03 -3.39 -18.57
CA ASP A 153 -23.66 -2.10 -18.28
C ASP A 153 -22.75 -0.91 -18.64
N TYR A 154 -21.42 -1.12 -18.66
CA TYR A 154 -20.41 -0.08 -18.90
C TYR A 154 -19.44 -0.46 -20.01
N GLU A 155 -18.94 0.54 -20.72
CA GLU A 155 -17.81 0.44 -21.65
C GLU A 155 -16.54 0.93 -20.95
N PRO A 156 -15.47 0.13 -20.84
CA PRO A 156 -14.23 0.54 -20.23
C PRO A 156 -13.53 1.63 -21.06
N GLY A 157 -12.83 2.52 -20.38
CA GLY A 157 -11.99 3.57 -20.96
C GLY A 157 -10.64 3.62 -20.26
N THR A 158 -10.03 4.80 -20.21
CA THR A 158 -8.68 5.01 -19.65
C THR A 158 -8.60 4.65 -18.17
N ILE A 159 -7.43 4.21 -17.71
CA ILE A 159 -7.16 3.99 -16.29
C ILE A 159 -7.09 5.34 -15.56
N LEU A 160 -7.79 5.45 -14.44
CA LEU A 160 -7.77 6.62 -13.56
C LEU A 160 -6.78 6.44 -12.40
N GLY A 161 -6.54 5.20 -11.98
CA GLY A 161 -5.58 4.90 -10.92
C GLY A 161 -5.41 3.41 -10.65
N LYS A 162 -4.26 3.03 -10.07
CA LYS A 162 -3.95 1.68 -9.60
C LYS A 162 -3.78 1.72 -8.08
N GLY A 163 -4.55 0.92 -7.35
CA GLY A 163 -4.43 0.71 -5.92
C GLY A 163 -3.86 -0.67 -5.59
N THR A 164 -3.66 -0.95 -4.30
CA THR A 164 -3.05 -2.20 -3.80
C THR A 164 -3.71 -3.47 -4.35
N PHE A 165 -5.05 -3.47 -4.44
CA PHE A 165 -5.82 -4.68 -4.79
C PHE A 165 -6.54 -4.60 -6.15
N GLY A 166 -6.55 -3.44 -6.81
CA GLY A 166 -7.37 -3.24 -7.99
C GLY A 166 -7.05 -1.99 -8.81
N THR A 167 -7.61 -1.95 -10.01
CA THR A 167 -7.43 -0.86 -10.98
C THR A 167 -8.75 -0.13 -11.17
N THR A 168 -8.74 1.19 -11.16
CA THR A 168 -9.92 2.04 -11.40
C THR A 168 -9.90 2.54 -12.83
N TYR A 169 -10.96 2.23 -13.59
CA TYR A 169 -11.15 2.65 -14.97
C TYR A 169 -12.16 3.80 -15.05
N LEU A 170 -11.92 4.76 -15.93
CA LEU A 170 -12.99 5.58 -16.47
C LEU A 170 -13.88 4.66 -17.29
N ALA A 171 -15.18 4.67 -17.06
CA ALA A 171 -16.12 3.84 -17.80
C ALA A 171 -17.31 4.70 -18.28
N THR A 172 -17.90 4.31 -19.41
CA THR A 172 -19.07 5.00 -19.98
C THR A 172 -20.28 4.08 -19.88
N LYS A 173 -21.35 4.50 -19.22
CA LYS A 173 -22.55 3.68 -19.04
C LYS A 173 -23.32 3.56 -20.35
N LYS A 174 -23.56 2.32 -20.78
CA LYS A 174 -24.27 1.99 -22.02
C LYS A 174 -25.70 2.54 -21.97
N GLY A 175 -26.16 3.09 -23.09
CA GLY A 175 -27.49 3.68 -23.25
C GLY A 175 -27.67 5.10 -22.71
N THR A 176 -26.81 5.57 -21.80
CA THR A 176 -26.87 6.95 -21.26
C THR A 176 -25.67 7.82 -21.64
N ASN A 177 -24.55 7.20 -22.01
CA ASN A 177 -23.27 7.86 -22.26
C ASN A 177 -22.70 8.65 -21.06
N GLU A 178 -23.22 8.41 -19.85
CA GLU A 178 -22.70 9.00 -18.63
C GLU A 178 -21.38 8.36 -18.21
N LYS A 179 -20.46 9.15 -17.66
CA LYS A 179 -19.14 8.70 -17.21
C LYS A 179 -19.17 8.27 -15.74
N TYR A 180 -18.47 7.18 -15.43
CA TYR A 180 -18.33 6.60 -14.10
C TYR A 180 -16.88 6.14 -13.87
N ALA A 181 -16.51 5.89 -12.62
CA ALA A 181 -15.28 5.21 -12.25
C ALA A 181 -15.63 3.76 -11.86
N VAL A 182 -14.93 2.77 -12.41
CA VAL A 182 -15.14 1.35 -12.10
C VAL A 182 -13.86 0.78 -11.52
N LYS A 183 -13.84 0.53 -10.21
CA LYS A 183 -12.72 -0.12 -9.49
C LYS A 183 -12.86 -1.63 -9.63
N VAL A 184 -11.90 -2.29 -10.26
CA VAL A 184 -11.86 -3.72 -10.53
C VAL A 184 -10.83 -4.37 -9.60
N ILE A 185 -11.31 -5.21 -8.69
CA ILE A 185 -10.50 -5.95 -7.72
C ILE A 185 -10.40 -7.39 -8.19
N SER A 186 -9.17 -7.84 -8.47
CA SER A 186 -8.95 -9.21 -8.94
C SER A 186 -8.95 -10.19 -7.77
N LYS A 187 -9.82 -11.20 -7.82
CA LYS A 187 -9.88 -12.25 -6.80
C LYS A 187 -8.58 -13.04 -6.69
N ARG A 188 -7.79 -13.10 -7.77
CA ARG A 188 -6.47 -13.77 -7.77
C ARG A 188 -5.44 -13.04 -6.90
N LYS A 189 -5.61 -11.73 -6.68
CA LYS A 189 -4.76 -10.92 -5.80
C LYS A 189 -5.15 -11.05 -4.32
N LEU A 190 -6.30 -11.65 -4.03
CA LEU A 190 -6.79 -11.89 -2.67
C LEU A 190 -6.32 -13.28 -2.24
N SER A 191 -5.20 -13.30 -1.55
CA SER A 191 -4.50 -14.51 -1.14
C SER A 191 -4.83 -14.96 0.28
N SER A 192 -5.40 -14.06 1.09
CA SER A 192 -5.78 -14.31 2.49
C SER A 192 -7.28 -14.11 2.75
N PRO A 193 -7.87 -14.82 3.74
CA PRO A 193 -9.23 -14.56 4.19
C PRO A 193 -9.47 -13.11 4.63
N GLU A 194 -8.46 -12.47 5.23
CA GLU A 194 -8.52 -11.09 5.69
C GLU A 194 -8.73 -10.11 4.51
N GLU A 195 -8.01 -10.29 3.40
CA GLU A 195 -8.16 -9.48 2.17
C GLU A 195 -9.55 -9.68 1.54
N ILE A 196 -10.12 -10.89 1.61
CA ILE A 196 -11.49 -11.16 1.15
C ILE A 196 -12.50 -10.39 2.00
N ASP A 197 -12.30 -10.38 3.32
CA ASP A 197 -13.16 -9.64 4.24
C ASP A 197 -12.99 -8.12 4.10
N ASP A 198 -11.80 -7.62 3.74
CA ASP A 198 -11.58 -6.21 3.40
C ASP A 198 -12.44 -5.78 2.22
N VAL A 199 -12.50 -6.57 1.14
CA VAL A 199 -13.37 -6.27 -0.02
C VAL A 199 -14.85 -6.24 0.37
N ARG A 200 -15.29 -7.17 1.23
CA ARG A 200 -16.67 -7.17 1.75
C ARG A 200 -16.96 -5.93 2.57
N ARG A 201 -16.03 -5.54 3.45
CA ARG A 201 -16.15 -4.34 4.28
C ARG A 201 -16.18 -3.07 3.44
N GLU A 202 -15.31 -2.96 2.44
CA GLU A 202 -15.27 -1.80 1.54
C GLU A 202 -16.64 -1.55 0.90
N VAL A 203 -17.26 -2.59 0.33
CA VAL A 203 -18.61 -2.49 -0.25
C VAL A 203 -19.66 -2.07 0.76
N GLN A 204 -19.64 -2.68 1.95
CA GLN A 204 -20.59 -2.36 3.02
C GLN A 204 -20.45 -0.91 3.49
N ILE A 205 -19.22 -0.44 3.69
CA ILE A 205 -18.91 0.93 4.12
C ILE A 205 -19.34 1.93 3.05
N MET A 206 -19.02 1.69 1.78
CA MET A 206 -19.43 2.59 0.69
C MET A 206 -20.95 2.72 0.58
N HIS A 207 -21.69 1.62 0.75
CA HIS A 207 -23.16 1.69 0.83
C HIS A 207 -23.66 2.41 2.09
N HIS A 208 -23.02 2.17 3.24
CA HIS A 208 -23.41 2.75 4.52
C HIS A 208 -23.19 4.26 4.58
N LEU A 209 -22.16 4.78 3.91
CA LEU A 209 -21.83 6.20 3.81
C LEU A 209 -22.47 6.90 2.59
N ALA A 210 -23.23 6.16 1.77
CA ALA A 210 -23.83 6.70 0.56
C ALA A 210 -24.80 7.84 0.88
N GLY A 211 -24.79 8.88 0.04
CA GLY A 211 -25.65 10.06 0.19
C GLY A 211 -24.98 11.26 0.85
N HIS A 212 -23.79 11.11 1.44
CA HIS A 212 -23.00 12.25 1.90
C HIS A 212 -22.42 13.02 0.70
N PRO A 213 -22.57 14.36 0.61
CA PRO A 213 -22.20 15.13 -0.59
C PRO A 213 -20.70 15.17 -0.89
N ASN A 214 -19.86 14.82 0.10
CA ASN A 214 -18.39 14.78 -0.02
C ASN A 214 -17.81 13.37 0.07
N VAL A 215 -18.63 12.33 -0.08
CA VAL A 215 -18.18 10.93 -0.23
C VAL A 215 -18.58 10.46 -1.63
N VAL A 216 -17.69 9.75 -2.32
CA VAL A 216 -18.02 9.22 -3.64
C VAL A 216 -19.18 8.22 -3.53
N CYS A 217 -20.18 8.36 -4.41
CA CYS A 217 -21.35 7.51 -4.36
C CYS A 217 -21.10 6.21 -5.12
N ILE A 218 -21.35 5.07 -4.47
CA ILE A 218 -21.39 3.78 -5.14
C ILE A 218 -22.70 3.63 -5.92
N ARG A 219 -22.59 3.27 -7.20
CA ARG A 219 -23.70 3.19 -8.16
C ARG A 219 -24.04 1.77 -8.54
N GLY A 220 -23.06 0.87 -8.48
CA GLY A 220 -23.25 -0.54 -8.75
C GLY A 220 -22.11 -1.36 -8.18
N VAL A 221 -22.44 -2.60 -7.81
CA VAL A 221 -21.47 -3.61 -7.36
C VAL A 221 -21.72 -4.85 -8.18
N TYR A 222 -20.64 -5.42 -8.68
CA TYR A 222 -20.69 -6.58 -9.55
C TYR A 222 -19.65 -7.60 -9.09
N GLU A 223 -19.97 -8.88 -9.25
CA GLU A 223 -19.04 -9.94 -8.97
C GLU A 223 -19.16 -11.04 -10.04
N ASP A 224 -18.09 -11.20 -10.81
CA ASP A 224 -17.92 -12.30 -11.76
C ASP A 224 -16.98 -13.37 -11.19
N LYS A 225 -16.64 -14.42 -11.95
CA LYS A 225 -15.80 -15.52 -11.45
C LYS A 225 -14.39 -15.08 -11.05
N SER A 226 -13.90 -14.00 -11.60
CA SER A 226 -12.52 -13.51 -11.53
C SER A 226 -12.37 -12.21 -10.74
N ASN A 227 -13.41 -11.37 -10.70
CA ASN A 227 -13.32 -9.98 -10.22
C ASN A 227 -14.51 -9.58 -9.35
N VAL A 228 -14.26 -8.59 -8.49
CA VAL A 228 -15.27 -7.74 -7.86
C VAL A 228 -15.13 -6.35 -8.48
N CYS A 229 -16.23 -5.76 -8.97
CA CYS A 229 -16.21 -4.45 -9.63
C CYS A 229 -17.14 -3.47 -8.91
N LEU A 230 -16.60 -2.30 -8.56
CA LEU A 230 -17.33 -1.22 -7.89
C LEU A 230 -17.49 -0.04 -8.85
N ALA A 231 -18.69 0.16 -9.38
CA ALA A 231 -19.04 1.31 -10.19
C ALA A 231 -19.43 2.47 -9.27
N MET A 232 -18.78 3.62 -9.41
CA MET A 232 -18.94 4.80 -8.57
C MET A 232 -18.96 6.09 -9.41
N ASP A 233 -19.41 7.19 -8.82
CA ASP A 233 -19.34 8.51 -9.47
C ASP A 233 -17.88 8.85 -9.82
N VAL A 234 -17.65 9.36 -11.03
CA VAL A 234 -16.31 9.76 -11.46
C VAL A 234 -15.95 11.16 -10.99
N CYS A 235 -14.74 11.34 -10.47
CA CYS A 235 -14.16 12.64 -10.12
C CYS A 235 -13.19 13.08 -11.23
N ASN A 236 -13.55 14.13 -11.99
CA ASN A 236 -12.77 14.60 -13.15
C ASN A 236 -12.04 15.94 -12.91
N GLY A 237 -12.08 16.46 -11.68
CA GLY A 237 -11.48 17.74 -11.31
C GLY A 237 -10.00 17.67 -10.94
N GLY A 238 -9.46 16.47 -10.76
CA GLY A 238 -8.09 16.23 -10.30
C GLY A 238 -7.95 16.23 -8.77
N GLU A 239 -6.72 16.22 -8.30
CA GLU A 239 -6.40 16.13 -6.86
C GLU A 239 -6.58 17.48 -6.14
N LEU A 240 -6.79 17.41 -4.82
CA LEU A 240 -6.93 18.55 -3.92
C LEU A 240 -5.84 19.62 -4.11
N PHE A 241 -4.57 19.20 -4.18
CA PHE A 241 -3.44 20.13 -4.26
C PHE A 241 -3.34 20.83 -5.62
N ASP A 242 -3.72 20.16 -6.70
CA ASP A 242 -3.74 20.77 -8.04
C ASP A 242 -4.74 21.93 -8.12
N ALA A 243 -5.85 21.85 -7.37
CA ALA A 243 -6.85 22.91 -7.30
C ALA A 243 -6.33 24.16 -6.57
N ILE A 244 -5.61 23.96 -5.46
CA ILE A 244 -4.98 25.05 -4.69
C ILE A 244 -3.99 25.80 -5.58
N VAL A 245 -3.20 25.05 -6.32
CA VAL A 245 -2.19 25.56 -7.26
C VAL A 245 -2.80 26.42 -8.36
N LYS A 246 -3.92 26.00 -8.95
CA LYS A 246 -4.61 26.74 -10.03
C LYS A 246 -5.25 28.04 -9.55
N LYS A 247 -5.61 28.15 -8.27
CA LYS A 247 -6.29 29.34 -7.72
C LYS A 247 -5.40 30.59 -7.68
N GLY A 248 -4.07 30.42 -7.65
CA GLY A 248 -3.09 31.52 -7.70
C GLY A 248 -2.95 32.31 -6.39
N CYS A 249 -4.05 32.62 -5.71
CA CYS A 249 -4.08 33.15 -4.34
C CYS A 249 -4.66 32.11 -3.37
N TYR A 250 -4.01 31.94 -2.22
CA TYR A 250 -4.38 30.97 -1.19
C TYR A 250 -4.24 31.60 0.19
N SER A 251 -5.23 31.44 1.05
CA SER A 251 -5.31 32.05 2.39
C SER A 251 -5.57 31.00 3.49
N GLU A 252 -5.42 31.39 4.75
CA GLU A 252 -5.82 30.52 5.86
C GLU A 252 -7.31 30.17 5.80
N LYS A 253 -8.14 31.09 5.33
CA LYS A 253 -9.58 30.85 5.12
C LYS A 253 -9.85 29.81 4.04
N ASP A 254 -9.05 29.77 2.98
CA ASP A 254 -9.12 28.71 1.98
C ASP A 254 -8.71 27.35 2.56
N ALA A 255 -7.61 27.33 3.33
CA ALA A 255 -7.18 26.13 4.06
C ALA A 255 -8.26 25.62 5.02
N ALA A 256 -8.84 26.52 5.82
CA ALA A 256 -9.94 26.23 6.74
C ALA A 256 -11.17 25.70 6.01
N ALA A 257 -11.51 26.23 4.83
CA ALA A 257 -12.63 25.75 4.03
C ALA A 257 -12.42 24.32 3.52
N LEU A 258 -11.23 24.01 2.99
CA LEU A 258 -10.90 22.69 2.48
C LEU A 258 -10.85 21.64 3.60
N ILE A 259 -10.12 21.92 4.67
CA ILE A 259 -9.99 20.98 5.77
C ILE A 259 -11.31 20.79 6.52
N ARG A 260 -12.18 21.81 6.59
CA ARG A 260 -13.53 21.66 7.17
C ARG A 260 -14.36 20.64 6.40
N VAL A 261 -14.24 20.57 5.08
CA VAL A 261 -14.89 19.52 4.28
C VAL A 261 -14.32 18.14 4.63
N ILE A 262 -12.99 18.01 4.69
CA ILE A 262 -12.31 16.76 5.04
C ILE A 262 -12.72 16.27 6.43
N VAL A 263 -12.65 17.14 7.45
CA VAL A 263 -13.05 16.80 8.82
C VAL A 263 -14.56 16.56 8.92
N GLY A 264 -15.38 17.19 8.08
CA GLY A 264 -16.81 16.90 7.95
C GLY A 264 -17.06 15.47 7.46
N VAL A 265 -16.31 15.00 6.45
CA VAL A 265 -16.35 13.59 6.01
C VAL A 265 -15.96 12.65 7.14
N VAL A 266 -14.88 12.95 7.86
CA VAL A 266 -14.42 12.14 9.00
C VAL A 266 -15.44 12.12 10.13
N GLN A 267 -16.05 13.25 10.46
CA GLN A 267 -17.13 13.32 11.45
C GLN A 267 -18.30 12.43 11.02
N HIS A 268 -18.70 12.49 9.75
CA HIS A 268 -19.76 11.63 9.23
C HIS A 268 -19.40 10.15 9.35
N CYS A 269 -18.18 9.76 8.97
CA CYS A 269 -17.70 8.39 9.13
C CYS A 269 -17.76 7.95 10.61
N HIS A 270 -17.21 8.76 11.52
CA HIS A 270 -17.17 8.44 12.96
C HIS A 270 -18.57 8.31 13.56
N ASN A 271 -19.51 9.20 13.19
CA ASN A 271 -20.91 9.11 13.63
C ASN A 271 -21.62 7.87 13.10
N MET A 272 -21.18 7.36 11.95
CA MET A 272 -21.69 6.14 11.32
C MET A 272 -20.94 4.88 11.78
N GLY A 273 -20.02 4.99 12.75
CA GLY A 273 -19.23 3.86 13.26
C GLY A 273 -18.17 3.36 12.29
N VAL A 274 -17.64 4.22 11.42
CA VAL A 274 -16.59 3.91 10.43
C VAL A 274 -15.31 4.71 10.73
N ILE A 275 -14.16 4.03 10.71
CA ILE A 275 -12.83 4.63 10.75
C ILE A 275 -12.18 4.51 9.36
N HIS A 276 -11.58 5.59 8.86
CA HIS A 276 -11.06 5.64 7.47
C HIS A 276 -9.69 4.97 7.33
N ARG A 277 -8.75 5.24 8.25
CA ARG A 277 -7.41 4.63 8.39
C ARG A 277 -6.36 4.94 7.31
N ASP A 278 -6.73 5.46 6.14
CA ASP A 278 -5.78 5.96 5.13
C ASP A 278 -6.16 7.35 4.60
N LEU A 279 -6.30 8.34 5.49
CA LEU A 279 -6.60 9.71 5.07
C LEU A 279 -5.33 10.40 4.56
N LYS A 280 -5.36 10.79 3.28
CA LYS A 280 -4.30 11.52 2.60
C LYS A 280 -4.88 12.35 1.45
N PRO A 281 -4.22 13.42 1.00
CA PRO A 281 -4.70 14.32 -0.05
C PRO A 281 -5.09 13.61 -1.36
N GLU A 282 -4.40 12.52 -1.71
CA GLU A 282 -4.63 11.69 -2.88
C GLU A 282 -6.02 11.00 -2.87
N ASN A 283 -6.58 10.79 -1.68
CA ASN A 283 -7.90 10.18 -1.50
C ASN A 283 -9.05 11.22 -1.53
N PHE A 284 -8.74 12.49 -1.82
CA PHE A 284 -9.70 13.58 -1.97
C PHE A 284 -9.60 14.21 -3.36
N LEU A 285 -10.59 13.90 -4.21
CA LEU A 285 -10.65 14.36 -5.58
C LEU A 285 -11.75 15.41 -5.77
N LEU A 286 -11.56 16.32 -6.71
CA LEU A 286 -12.60 17.24 -7.14
C LEU A 286 -13.56 16.52 -8.11
N SER A 287 -14.87 16.71 -7.91
CA SER A 287 -15.93 16.12 -8.73
C SER A 287 -15.77 16.45 -10.22
N ASP A 288 -15.35 17.66 -10.54
CA ASP A 288 -15.30 18.22 -11.89
C ASP A 288 -14.35 19.43 -11.97
N LYS A 289 -14.21 20.01 -13.16
CA LYS A 289 -13.29 21.13 -13.40
C LYS A 289 -13.91 22.51 -13.16
N THR A 290 -15.13 22.58 -12.62
CA THR A 290 -15.82 23.87 -12.41
C THR A 290 -15.30 24.58 -11.15
N PRO A 291 -15.41 25.92 -11.07
CA PRO A 291 -14.98 26.67 -9.89
C PRO A 291 -15.70 26.29 -8.58
N ASN A 292 -16.89 25.70 -8.68
CA ASN A 292 -17.70 25.25 -7.54
C ASN A 292 -17.62 23.73 -7.34
N SER A 293 -16.61 23.07 -7.91
CA SER A 293 -16.44 21.62 -7.79
C SER A 293 -16.36 21.20 -6.33
N ARG A 294 -17.00 20.07 -6.01
CA ARG A 294 -17.03 19.52 -4.67
C ARG A 294 -15.86 18.60 -4.47
N LEU A 295 -15.26 18.65 -3.28
CA LEU A 295 -14.28 17.66 -2.85
C LEU A 295 -15.00 16.37 -2.45
N GLN A 296 -14.53 15.22 -2.94
CA GLN A 296 -15.08 13.89 -2.68
C GLN A 296 -13.99 12.96 -2.16
N ALA A 297 -14.27 12.26 -1.06
CA ALA A 297 -13.46 11.15 -0.57
C ALA A 297 -13.72 9.89 -1.40
N THR A 298 -12.67 9.24 -1.90
CA THR A 298 -12.81 8.18 -2.94
C THR A 298 -12.30 6.80 -2.56
N ASP A 299 -11.48 6.63 -1.52
CA ASP A 299 -10.87 5.32 -1.20
C ASP A 299 -11.13 4.87 0.23
N PHE A 300 -11.94 3.82 0.36
CA PHE A 300 -12.31 3.20 1.64
C PHE A 300 -11.76 1.76 1.76
N GLY A 301 -10.80 1.37 0.91
CA GLY A 301 -10.27 0.01 0.88
C GLY A 301 -9.56 -0.42 2.17
N LEU A 302 -9.08 0.54 2.96
CA LEU A 302 -8.50 0.29 4.30
C LEU A 302 -9.45 0.66 5.43
N SER A 303 -10.68 1.10 5.16
CA SER A 303 -11.62 1.50 6.21
C SER A 303 -12.20 0.30 6.96
N SER A 304 -12.68 0.53 8.18
CA SER A 304 -13.31 -0.53 8.99
C SER A 304 -14.46 0.01 9.82
N PHE A 305 -15.39 -0.87 10.19
CA PHE A 305 -16.38 -0.56 11.21
C PHE A 305 -15.74 -0.66 12.59
N PHE A 306 -16.14 0.24 13.49
CA PHE A 306 -15.70 0.22 14.88
C PHE A 306 -16.88 0.33 15.85
N GLN A 307 -16.71 -0.23 17.02
CA GLN A 307 -17.53 0.05 18.20
C GLN A 307 -16.78 1.02 19.12
N GLU A 308 -17.51 1.81 19.92
CA GLU A 308 -16.86 2.64 20.95
C GLU A 308 -15.94 1.76 21.82
N ASP A 309 -14.76 2.30 22.13
CA ASP A 309 -13.66 1.62 22.83
C ASP A 309 -12.98 0.45 22.07
N GLN A 310 -13.35 0.18 20.82
CA GLN A 310 -12.64 -0.82 19.99
C GLN A 310 -11.22 -0.36 19.70
N VAL A 311 -10.26 -1.28 19.88
CA VAL A 311 -8.84 -1.08 19.61
C VAL A 311 -8.41 -1.95 18.43
N PHE A 312 -7.78 -1.32 17.44
CA PHE A 312 -7.16 -1.95 16.28
C PHE A 312 -5.66 -2.16 16.51
N SER A 313 -5.09 -3.17 15.86
CA SER A 313 -3.70 -3.62 16.07
C SER A 313 -2.89 -3.85 14.79
N ASP A 314 -3.54 -3.72 13.64
CA ASP A 314 -2.90 -3.69 12.33
C ASP A 314 -2.21 -2.34 12.09
N ILE A 315 -1.07 -2.36 11.41
CA ILE A 315 -0.42 -1.13 10.94
C ILE A 315 -0.90 -0.87 9.53
N VAL A 316 -1.60 0.25 9.35
CA VAL A 316 -2.21 0.67 8.09
C VAL A 316 -2.05 2.18 7.91
N GLY A 317 -2.23 2.63 6.67
CA GLY A 317 -2.13 4.03 6.30
C GLY A 317 -0.75 4.41 5.75
N SER A 318 -0.70 5.55 5.08
CA SER A 318 0.51 6.05 4.40
C SER A 318 1.49 6.74 5.37
N ALA A 319 2.80 6.57 5.15
CA ALA A 319 3.84 6.85 6.16
C ALA A 319 3.83 8.26 6.75
N TYR A 320 3.57 9.29 5.95
CA TYR A 320 3.51 10.68 6.43
C TYR A 320 2.27 11.01 7.27
N TYR A 321 1.17 10.26 7.10
CA TYR A 321 -0.15 10.58 7.66
C TYR A 321 -0.54 9.66 8.82
N VAL A 322 0.25 8.60 9.07
CA VAL A 322 -0.02 7.61 10.11
C VAL A 322 0.11 8.21 11.52
N ALA A 323 -0.82 7.83 12.39
CA ALA A 323 -0.83 8.27 13.78
C ALA A 323 0.17 7.49 14.65
N PRO A 324 0.76 8.09 15.69
CA PRO A 324 1.79 7.44 16.50
C PRO A 324 1.24 6.21 17.26
N GLU A 325 -0.05 6.16 17.58
CA GLU A 325 -0.69 5.00 18.20
C GLU A 325 -1.01 3.86 17.21
N VAL A 326 -1.12 4.14 15.91
CA VAL A 326 -1.21 3.09 14.87
C VAL A 326 0.10 2.32 14.80
N LEU A 327 1.23 3.04 14.83
CA LEU A 327 2.58 2.44 14.92
C LEU A 327 2.79 1.62 16.20
N ARG A 328 2.00 1.90 17.25
CA ARG A 328 1.99 1.13 18.51
C ARG A 328 0.92 0.03 18.53
N ARG A 329 0.20 -0.17 17.43
CA ARG A 329 -0.86 -1.19 17.28
C ARG A 329 -1.96 -1.10 18.34
N ALA A 330 -2.26 0.11 18.78
CA ALA A 330 -3.25 0.35 19.82
C ALA A 330 -3.98 1.66 19.54
N TYR A 331 -4.87 1.64 18.56
CA TYR A 331 -5.53 2.85 18.05
C TYR A 331 -7.02 2.65 17.85
N SER A 332 -7.73 3.77 17.75
CA SER A 332 -9.14 3.85 17.38
C SER A 332 -9.37 5.08 16.49
N LYS A 333 -10.61 5.56 16.39
CA LYS A 333 -11.04 6.62 15.46
C LYS A 333 -10.24 7.93 15.54
N GLU A 334 -9.58 8.21 16.67
CA GLU A 334 -8.75 9.40 16.85
C GLU A 334 -7.58 9.46 15.86
N ALA A 335 -7.14 8.31 15.32
CA ALA A 335 -6.11 8.23 14.30
C ALA A 335 -6.46 9.04 13.04
N ASP A 336 -7.73 9.06 12.63
CA ASP A 336 -8.16 9.85 11.47
C ASP A 336 -7.98 11.36 11.70
N ILE A 337 -8.17 11.83 12.94
CA ILE A 337 -7.98 13.25 13.28
C ILE A 337 -6.51 13.66 13.18
N TRP A 338 -5.60 12.75 13.53
CA TRP A 338 -4.18 12.97 13.33
C TRP A 338 -3.85 13.14 11.86
N SER A 339 -4.32 12.24 10.99
CA SER A 339 -4.12 12.34 9.55
C SER A 339 -4.68 13.64 8.98
N CYS A 340 -5.88 14.08 9.40
CA CYS A 340 -6.40 15.41 9.05
C CYS A 340 -5.49 16.55 9.56
N GLY A 341 -4.90 16.40 10.75
CA GLY A 341 -3.95 17.38 11.29
C GLY A 341 -2.67 17.49 10.47
N VAL A 342 -2.18 16.37 9.93
CA VAL A 342 -1.05 16.33 8.99
C VAL A 342 -1.41 17.05 7.70
N ILE A 343 -2.59 16.76 7.13
CA ILE A 343 -3.09 17.44 5.93
C ILE A 343 -3.18 18.95 6.18
N LEU A 344 -3.75 19.38 7.32
CA LEU A 344 -3.84 20.80 7.67
C LEU A 344 -2.46 21.46 7.80
N TYR A 345 -1.51 20.79 8.44
CA TYR A 345 -0.14 21.29 8.56
C TYR A 345 0.48 21.52 7.17
N ILE A 346 0.32 20.57 6.25
CA ILE A 346 0.81 20.68 4.86
C ILE A 346 0.11 21.83 4.13
N LEU A 347 -1.21 21.97 4.28
CA LEU A 347 -1.95 23.08 3.65
C LEU A 347 -1.43 24.45 4.11
N LEU A 348 -1.01 24.60 5.36
CA LEU A 348 -0.56 25.88 5.91
C LEU A 348 0.92 26.21 5.61
N CYS A 349 1.79 25.21 5.44
CA CYS A 349 3.24 25.45 5.30
C CYS A 349 3.92 24.78 4.08
N GLY A 350 3.24 23.83 3.44
CA GLY A 350 3.69 23.11 2.26
C GLY A 350 4.60 21.92 2.51
N PHE A 351 4.86 21.54 3.77
CA PHE A 351 5.69 20.39 4.12
C PHE A 351 5.03 19.51 5.18
N PRO A 352 5.32 18.20 5.23
CA PRO A 352 4.83 17.34 6.29
C PRO A 352 5.47 17.70 7.65
N PRO A 353 4.71 17.62 8.76
CA PRO A 353 5.21 17.95 10.11
C PRO A 353 6.32 16.99 10.58
N PHE A 354 6.28 15.74 10.10
CA PHE A 354 7.23 14.70 10.39
C PHE A 354 7.78 14.17 9.07
N HIS A 355 9.10 14.25 8.88
CA HIS A 355 9.79 13.83 7.68
C HIS A 355 11.12 13.20 8.05
N GLY A 356 11.68 12.43 7.12
CA GLY A 356 12.99 11.82 7.23
C GLY A 356 13.38 11.17 5.91
N ASP A 357 14.64 10.76 5.80
CA ASP A 357 15.23 10.21 4.57
C ASP A 357 14.76 8.79 4.22
N ASN A 358 13.89 8.21 5.04
CA ASN A 358 13.22 6.92 4.83
C ASN A 358 12.06 6.77 5.82
N GLU A 359 11.20 5.79 5.55
CA GLU A 359 10.01 5.46 6.36
C GLU A 359 10.35 5.28 7.85
N LYS A 360 11.46 4.61 8.19
CA LYS A 360 11.89 4.44 9.58
C LYS A 360 12.14 5.78 10.27
N LYS A 361 12.87 6.71 9.63
CA LYS A 361 13.11 8.05 10.18
C LYS A 361 11.81 8.86 10.29
N ILE A 362 10.88 8.69 9.34
CA ILE A 362 9.55 9.31 9.40
C ILE A 362 8.80 8.80 10.64
N PHE A 363 8.77 7.50 10.89
CA PHE A 363 8.12 6.90 12.05
C PHE A 363 8.75 7.34 13.38
N GLU A 364 10.09 7.39 13.46
CA GLU A 364 10.80 7.94 14.62
C GLU A 364 10.40 9.39 14.89
N ALA A 365 10.28 10.21 13.83
CA ALA A 365 9.84 11.60 13.93
C ALA A 365 8.38 11.71 14.38
N VAL A 366 7.47 10.91 13.83
CA VAL A 366 6.05 10.83 14.24
C VAL A 366 5.95 10.56 15.75
N ILE A 367 6.73 9.59 16.24
CA ILE A 367 6.71 9.18 17.65
C ILE A 367 7.26 10.28 18.57
N SER A 368 8.35 10.95 18.19
CA SER A 368 9.18 11.71 19.15
C SER A 368 9.45 13.18 18.82
N LYS A 369 9.45 13.60 17.56
CA LYS A 369 9.89 14.95 17.15
C LYS A 369 8.83 16.01 17.49
N PRO A 370 9.16 17.14 18.13
CA PRO A 370 8.17 18.20 18.36
C PRO A 370 7.65 18.80 17.05
N LEU A 371 6.44 19.37 17.08
CA LEU A 371 5.91 20.16 15.97
C LEU A 371 6.73 21.44 15.82
N ASP A 372 7.08 21.79 14.58
CA ASP A 372 7.75 23.04 14.27
C ASP A 372 6.72 24.12 13.94
N PHE A 373 6.71 25.19 14.75
CA PHE A 373 5.94 26.41 14.50
C PHE A 373 6.83 27.66 14.45
N GLN A 374 8.15 27.46 14.36
CA GLN A 374 9.16 28.52 14.38
C GLN A 374 9.70 28.80 12.99
N SER A 375 9.86 27.77 12.16
CA SER A 375 10.35 27.93 10.79
C SER A 375 9.31 28.56 9.86
N ASP A 376 9.76 29.33 8.88
CA ASP A 376 8.88 29.96 7.90
C ASP A 376 8.01 28.92 7.14
N PRO A 377 6.70 29.18 6.95
CA PRO A 377 6.00 30.45 7.16
C PRO A 377 5.34 30.61 8.53
N TRP A 378 5.54 29.66 9.47
CA TRP A 378 4.76 29.60 10.72
C TRP A 378 4.76 30.88 11.55
N PRO A 379 5.83 31.69 11.65
CA PRO A 379 5.77 32.98 12.34
C PRO A 379 4.66 33.91 11.82
N LYS A 380 4.30 33.80 10.52
CA LYS A 380 3.25 34.59 9.87
C LYS A 380 1.85 33.98 9.99
N ILE A 381 1.76 32.68 10.26
CA ILE A 381 0.49 31.96 10.42
C ILE A 381 -0.16 32.32 11.77
N SER A 382 -1.48 32.53 11.76
CA SER A 382 -2.24 32.95 12.93
C SER A 382 -2.17 31.95 14.09
N GLU A 383 -2.22 32.46 15.33
CA GLU A 383 -2.23 31.60 16.51
C GLU A 383 -3.45 30.66 16.57
N PRO A 384 -4.68 31.07 16.19
CA PRO A 384 -5.81 30.15 16.11
C PRO A 384 -5.59 28.99 15.13
N ALA A 385 -4.89 29.20 14.01
CA ALA A 385 -4.53 28.11 13.09
C ALA A 385 -3.57 27.12 13.76
N LYS A 386 -2.53 27.63 14.43
CA LYS A 386 -1.55 26.83 15.16
C LYS A 386 -2.21 26.04 16.29
N ASP A 387 -3.12 26.65 17.06
CA ASP A 387 -3.88 25.96 18.11
C ASP A 387 -4.72 24.81 17.53
N CYS A 388 -5.40 25.05 16.40
CA CYS A 388 -6.15 24.03 15.69
C CYS A 388 -5.25 22.83 15.32
N VAL A 389 -4.08 23.09 14.71
CA VAL A 389 -3.10 22.06 14.37
C VAL A 389 -2.61 21.30 15.61
N ARG A 390 -2.29 21.99 16.71
CA ARG A 390 -1.84 21.34 17.96
C ARG A 390 -2.89 20.41 18.55
N ARG A 391 -4.17 20.77 18.47
CA ARG A 391 -5.29 19.94 18.96
C ARG A 391 -5.49 18.68 18.11
N MET A 392 -5.25 18.76 16.80
CA MET A 392 -5.34 17.62 15.88
C MET A 392 -4.12 16.71 15.99
N LEU A 393 -2.93 17.27 16.14
CA LEU A 393 -1.64 16.56 16.25
C LEU A 393 -1.21 16.33 17.71
N GLN A 394 -2.19 16.17 18.61
CA GLN A 394 -1.93 15.75 19.98
C GLN A 394 -1.56 14.26 19.98
N ARG A 395 -0.38 13.93 20.52
CA ARG A 395 0.16 12.55 20.51
C ARG A 395 -0.63 11.58 21.37
N ASP A 396 -1.15 12.05 22.50
CA ASP A 396 -2.04 11.25 23.33
C ASP A 396 -3.43 11.25 22.69
N PRO A 397 -3.91 10.13 22.12
CA PRO A 397 -5.20 10.08 21.44
C PRO A 397 -6.35 10.47 22.38
N LYS A 398 -6.24 10.21 23.69
CA LYS A 398 -7.27 10.57 24.68
C LYS A 398 -7.40 12.08 24.89
N ARG A 399 -6.35 12.84 24.55
CA ARG A 399 -6.33 14.31 24.64
C ARG A 399 -6.49 14.97 23.28
N ARG A 400 -6.51 14.18 22.20
CA ARG A 400 -6.69 14.67 20.84
C ARG A 400 -8.15 15.12 20.67
N ALA A 401 -8.33 16.24 19.99
CA ALA A 401 -9.67 16.72 19.73
C ALA A 401 -10.42 15.76 18.81
N THR A 402 -11.73 15.65 19.00
CA THR A 402 -12.62 14.92 18.09
C THR A 402 -12.93 15.76 16.85
N ALA A 403 -13.43 15.13 15.77
CA ALA A 403 -13.88 15.86 14.57
C ALA A 403 -14.90 16.96 14.91
N SER A 404 -15.83 16.66 15.83
CA SER A 404 -16.83 17.63 16.29
C SER A 404 -16.19 18.85 16.96
N GLN A 405 -15.23 18.63 17.87
CA GLN A 405 -14.53 19.72 18.56
C GLN A 405 -13.71 20.57 17.58
N ILE A 406 -13.07 19.95 16.59
CA ILE A 406 -12.32 20.66 15.55
C ILE A 406 -13.25 21.48 14.66
N LEU A 407 -14.40 20.97 14.24
CA LEU A 407 -15.35 21.72 13.40
C LEU A 407 -15.94 22.95 14.12
N HIS A 408 -16.05 22.89 15.45
CA HIS A 408 -16.48 24.03 16.28
C HIS A 408 -15.33 24.95 16.71
N HIS A 409 -14.08 24.61 16.37
CA HIS A 409 -12.91 25.41 16.71
C HIS A 409 -13.01 26.80 16.09
N GLU A 410 -12.53 27.84 16.79
CA GLU A 410 -12.75 29.22 16.39
C GLU A 410 -12.18 29.56 15.01
N TRP A 411 -11.06 28.92 14.64
CA TRP A 411 -10.42 29.05 13.33
C TRP A 411 -11.16 28.26 12.25
N MET A 412 -11.74 27.11 12.60
CA MET A 412 -12.31 26.14 11.66
C MET A 412 -13.77 26.39 11.29
N ARG A 413 -14.57 26.86 12.25
CA ARG A 413 -16.02 27.01 12.07
C ARG A 413 -16.37 27.92 10.91
N GLU A 414 -17.56 27.76 10.38
CA GLU A 414 -18.10 28.70 9.40
C GLU A 414 -18.16 30.11 10.01
N ASN A 415 -17.69 31.11 9.26
CA ASN A 415 -17.50 32.47 9.74
C ASN A 415 -16.54 32.59 10.96
N GLY A 416 -15.59 31.65 11.08
CA GLY A 416 -14.53 31.69 12.09
C GLY A 416 -13.48 32.77 11.86
N VAL A 417 -12.42 32.72 12.65
CA VAL A 417 -11.34 33.74 12.68
C VAL A 417 -10.19 33.47 11.70
N ALA A 418 -10.36 32.51 10.77
CA ALA A 418 -9.34 32.22 9.77
C ALA A 418 -9.06 33.44 8.88
N SER A 419 -7.77 33.76 8.73
CA SER A 419 -7.35 34.99 8.06
C SER A 419 -7.60 34.97 6.55
N ASP A 420 -8.11 36.08 6.03
CA ASP A 420 -8.16 36.37 4.57
C ASP A 420 -6.79 36.83 4.04
N ALA A 421 -5.78 36.99 4.90
CA ALA A 421 -4.42 37.28 4.48
C ALA A 421 -3.90 36.15 3.59
N HIS A 422 -3.19 36.53 2.53
CA HIS A 422 -2.61 35.55 1.62
C HIS A 422 -1.50 34.81 2.34
N ILE A 423 -1.58 33.49 2.31
CA ILE A 423 -0.45 32.62 2.62
C ILE A 423 0.60 32.88 1.53
N ASP A 424 1.86 32.91 1.94
CA ASP A 424 3.00 33.20 1.08
C ASP A 424 2.98 32.32 -0.19
N LEU A 425 3.24 32.91 -1.37
CA LEU A 425 3.32 32.17 -2.63
C LEU A 425 4.32 31.02 -2.55
N GLU A 426 5.33 31.13 -1.69
CA GLU A 426 6.29 30.07 -1.44
C GLU A 426 5.64 28.79 -0.88
N VAL A 427 4.56 28.90 -0.09
CA VAL A 427 3.79 27.73 0.39
C VAL A 427 3.09 27.04 -0.77
N VAL A 428 2.48 27.81 -1.68
CA VAL A 428 1.84 27.25 -2.88
C VAL A 428 2.87 26.54 -3.75
N LYS A 429 4.08 27.11 -3.91
CA LYS A 429 5.19 26.43 -4.62
C LYS A 429 5.61 25.14 -3.91
N ARG A 430 5.73 25.13 -2.59
CA ARG A 430 6.07 23.93 -1.81
C ARG A 430 5.02 22.82 -1.99
N ILE A 431 3.74 23.16 -1.97
CA ILE A 431 2.65 22.22 -2.28
C ILE A 431 2.77 21.66 -3.71
N LYS A 432 3.16 22.48 -4.71
CA LYS A 432 3.44 21.99 -6.08
C LYS A 432 4.58 20.97 -6.10
N LYS A 433 5.70 21.30 -5.46
CA LYS A 433 6.90 20.45 -5.42
C LYS A 433 6.59 19.08 -4.84
N PHE A 434 5.86 19.05 -3.71
CA PHE A 434 5.42 17.82 -3.07
C PHE A 434 4.57 16.92 -4.00
N SER A 435 3.64 17.50 -4.77
CA SER A 435 2.84 16.76 -5.76
C SER A 435 3.67 16.23 -6.94
N ALA A 436 4.65 17.02 -7.41
CA ALA A 436 5.46 16.69 -8.59
C ALA A 436 6.49 15.58 -8.32
N GLY A 437 7.15 15.56 -7.16
CA GLY A 437 8.09 14.49 -6.78
C GLY A 437 7.46 13.09 -6.78
N ASN A 438 6.19 12.99 -6.42
CA ASN A 438 5.43 11.74 -6.50
C ASN A 438 5.25 11.22 -7.94
N ARG A 439 5.37 12.08 -8.96
CA ARG A 439 5.26 11.69 -10.38
C ARG A 439 6.58 11.16 -10.94
N LEU A 440 7.70 11.86 -10.72
CA LEU A 440 9.04 11.40 -11.16
C LEU A 440 9.35 9.99 -10.62
N LYS A 441 8.97 9.74 -9.36
CA LYS A 441 9.14 8.44 -8.71
C LYS A 441 8.45 7.29 -9.47
N LYS A 442 7.30 7.54 -10.08
CA LYS A 442 6.57 6.50 -10.85
C LYS A 442 7.32 6.12 -12.12
N GLU A 443 7.97 7.09 -12.79
CA GLU A 443 8.72 6.84 -14.02
C GLU A 443 10.05 6.12 -13.77
N ALA A 444 10.76 6.49 -12.70
CA ALA A 444 12.00 5.81 -12.34
C ALA A 444 11.83 4.30 -12.09
N ILE A 445 10.65 3.87 -11.62
CA ILE A 445 10.30 2.45 -11.47
C ILE A 445 10.26 1.72 -12.82
N LYS A 446 9.80 2.38 -13.90
CA LYS A 446 9.84 1.84 -15.28
C LYS A 446 11.27 1.50 -15.65
N ILE A 447 12.17 2.46 -15.52
CA ILE A 447 13.57 2.32 -15.98
C ILE A 447 14.36 1.26 -15.22
N ILE A 448 14.13 1.14 -13.91
CA ILE A 448 14.76 0.09 -13.10
C ILE A 448 14.46 -1.30 -13.68
N ALA A 449 13.25 -1.47 -14.18
CA ALA A 449 12.86 -2.74 -14.74
C ALA A 449 13.71 -3.19 -15.91
N LEU A 450 14.09 -2.22 -16.74
CA LEU A 450 14.79 -2.40 -18.01
C LEU A 450 16.23 -2.87 -17.82
N ASN A 451 16.79 -2.56 -16.65
CA ASN A 451 18.21 -2.71 -16.36
C ASN A 451 18.53 -3.90 -15.45
N LEU A 452 17.59 -4.82 -15.24
CA LEU A 452 17.84 -6.04 -14.47
C LEU A 452 18.87 -6.96 -15.17
N PRO A 453 19.73 -7.67 -14.40
CA PRO A 453 20.70 -8.62 -14.96
C PRO A 453 20.05 -9.68 -15.87
N GLN A 454 20.73 -10.03 -16.97
CA GLN A 454 20.25 -10.98 -18.00
C GLN A 454 19.76 -12.30 -17.40
N ASP A 455 20.38 -12.80 -16.32
CA ASP A 455 20.00 -14.02 -15.58
C ASP A 455 18.75 -13.85 -14.70
N GLU A 456 18.48 -12.64 -14.21
CA GLU A 456 17.25 -12.30 -13.48
C GLU A 456 16.04 -12.08 -14.42
N ILE A 457 16.32 -11.79 -15.69
CA ILE A 457 15.35 -11.69 -16.78
C ILE A 457 15.45 -12.88 -17.76
N THR A 458 16.29 -13.88 -17.44
CA THR A 458 16.47 -15.08 -18.29
C THR A 458 15.16 -15.87 -18.25
N GLY A 459 14.66 -16.17 -19.44
CA GLY A 459 13.31 -16.68 -19.66
C GLY A 459 12.30 -15.58 -20.02
N MET A 460 12.46 -14.33 -19.58
CA MET A 460 11.54 -13.23 -19.95
C MET A 460 11.74 -12.80 -21.41
N ARG A 461 12.98 -12.76 -21.89
CA ARG A 461 13.27 -12.54 -23.33
C ARG A 461 12.78 -13.69 -24.21
N GLU A 462 12.89 -14.93 -23.73
CA GLU A 462 12.38 -16.10 -24.45
C GLU A 462 10.85 -16.12 -24.47
N ILE A 463 10.21 -15.74 -23.37
CA ILE A 463 8.75 -15.56 -23.30
C ILE A 463 8.31 -14.42 -24.22
N PHE A 464 9.01 -13.29 -24.22
CA PHE A 464 8.72 -12.16 -25.10
C PHE A 464 8.85 -12.55 -26.58
N MET A 465 9.95 -13.18 -27.00
CA MET A 465 10.15 -13.68 -28.37
C MET A 465 9.22 -14.83 -28.75
N GLU A 466 8.71 -15.59 -27.77
CA GLU A 466 7.72 -16.63 -28.02
C GLU A 466 6.34 -16.02 -28.33
N ILE A 467 6.05 -14.85 -27.75
CA ILE A 467 4.81 -14.08 -27.94
C ILE A 467 4.89 -13.24 -29.22
N ASP A 468 5.97 -12.47 -29.41
CA ASP A 468 6.26 -11.65 -30.61
C ASP A 468 6.54 -12.57 -31.81
N LYS A 469 5.47 -12.86 -32.56
CA LYS A 469 5.42 -13.91 -33.59
C LYS A 469 5.97 -13.41 -34.91
N ASP A 470 5.78 -12.13 -35.19
CA ASP A 470 6.25 -11.50 -36.42
C ASP A 470 7.65 -10.89 -36.29
N HIS A 471 8.22 -10.90 -35.07
CA HIS A 471 9.53 -10.36 -34.74
C HIS A 471 9.60 -8.84 -34.97
N SER A 472 8.48 -8.15 -34.74
CA SER A 472 8.37 -6.69 -34.84
C SER A 472 9.06 -5.96 -33.70
N GLY A 473 9.34 -6.65 -32.59
CA GLY A 473 9.99 -6.08 -31.41
C GLY A 473 9.03 -5.44 -30.40
N SER A 474 7.71 -5.48 -30.66
CA SER A 474 6.67 -5.13 -29.71
C SER A 474 5.56 -6.18 -29.75
N ILE A 475 4.86 -6.36 -28.65
CA ILE A 475 3.77 -7.33 -28.52
C ILE A 475 2.45 -6.59 -28.70
N THR A 476 1.77 -6.92 -29.78
CA THR A 476 0.40 -6.45 -30.01
C THR A 476 -0.61 -7.21 -29.15
N ALA A 477 -1.80 -6.65 -28.98
CA ALA A 477 -2.91 -7.35 -28.36
C ALA A 477 -3.25 -8.67 -29.05
N GLU A 478 -3.25 -8.73 -30.39
CA GLU A 478 -3.43 -10.01 -31.08
C GLU A 478 -2.34 -11.05 -30.75
N GLU A 479 -1.07 -10.66 -30.70
CA GLU A 479 0.04 -11.57 -30.40
C GLU A 479 0.02 -12.06 -28.96
N PHE A 480 -0.22 -11.16 -28.02
CA PHE A 480 -0.41 -11.51 -26.62
C PHE A 480 -1.59 -12.47 -26.45
N ALA A 481 -2.71 -12.22 -27.14
CA ALA A 481 -3.91 -13.07 -27.11
C ALA A 481 -3.61 -14.46 -27.65
N GLN A 482 -2.88 -14.56 -28.76
CA GLN A 482 -2.50 -15.83 -29.37
C GLN A 482 -1.56 -16.64 -28.48
N ALA A 483 -0.60 -15.99 -27.84
CA ALA A 483 0.32 -16.68 -26.93
C ALA A 483 -0.38 -17.22 -25.68
N LEU A 484 -1.30 -16.44 -25.11
CA LEU A 484 -2.16 -16.87 -24.00
C LEU A 484 -3.00 -18.10 -24.40
N ARG A 485 -3.63 -18.07 -25.59
CA ARG A 485 -4.41 -19.20 -26.13
C ARG A 485 -3.58 -20.47 -26.24
N LYS A 486 -2.33 -20.35 -26.67
CA LYS A 486 -1.41 -21.48 -26.84
C LYS A 486 -0.98 -22.12 -25.51
N LYS A 487 -0.94 -21.33 -24.43
CA LYS A 487 -0.71 -21.80 -23.05
C LYS A 487 -1.98 -22.27 -22.33
N GLY A 488 -3.11 -22.32 -23.04
CA GLY A 488 -4.40 -22.81 -22.52
C GLY A 488 -5.24 -21.74 -21.81
N GLU A 489 -4.84 -20.47 -21.85
CA GLU A 489 -5.57 -19.33 -21.31
C GLU A 489 -6.28 -18.62 -22.48
N ASN A 490 -7.61 -18.74 -22.57
CA ASN A 490 -8.37 -18.08 -23.62
C ASN A 490 -9.03 -16.81 -23.07
N LEU A 491 -8.28 -15.71 -23.11
CA LEU A 491 -8.75 -14.41 -22.64
C LEU A 491 -9.56 -13.68 -23.74
N PRO A 492 -10.64 -12.98 -23.38
CA PRO A 492 -11.33 -12.05 -24.27
C PRO A 492 -10.38 -11.00 -24.85
N GLU A 493 -10.63 -10.57 -26.08
CA GLU A 493 -9.80 -9.59 -26.80
C GLU A 493 -9.65 -8.27 -26.01
N GLU A 494 -10.71 -7.84 -25.31
CA GLU A 494 -10.69 -6.68 -24.40
C GLU A 494 -9.81 -6.87 -23.16
N ASP A 495 -9.72 -8.08 -22.60
CA ASP A 495 -8.86 -8.37 -21.44
C ASP A 495 -7.39 -8.41 -21.86
N VAL A 496 -7.14 -8.82 -23.10
CA VAL A 496 -5.80 -8.80 -23.69
C VAL A 496 -5.38 -7.37 -23.99
N LEU A 497 -6.24 -6.56 -24.63
CA LEU A 497 -6.03 -5.13 -24.82
C LEU A 497 -5.77 -4.40 -23.50
N ARG A 498 -6.43 -4.80 -22.41
CA ARG A 498 -6.23 -4.22 -21.08
C ARG A 498 -4.88 -4.56 -20.47
N LEU A 499 -4.40 -5.80 -20.63
CA LEU A 499 -3.07 -6.23 -20.16
C LEU A 499 -1.95 -5.58 -20.99
N VAL A 500 -2.20 -5.37 -22.28
CA VAL A 500 -1.31 -4.61 -23.16
C VAL A 500 -1.24 -3.15 -22.72
N ASN A 501 -2.38 -2.48 -22.59
CA ASN A 501 -2.45 -1.09 -22.13
C ASN A 501 -1.98 -0.88 -20.68
N ASP A 502 -1.91 -1.95 -19.87
CA ASP A 502 -1.42 -1.90 -18.48
C ASP A 502 0.11 -1.93 -18.39
N ALA A 503 0.74 -2.55 -19.39
CA ALA A 503 2.18 -2.62 -19.54
C ALA A 503 2.70 -1.46 -20.41
N ASP A 504 1.92 -1.02 -21.40
CA ASP A 504 2.12 0.15 -22.26
C ASP A 504 2.11 1.45 -21.44
N ILE A 505 3.29 1.95 -21.09
CA ILE A 505 3.46 3.12 -20.23
C ILE A 505 3.48 4.40 -21.05
N ASP A 506 3.93 4.37 -22.30
CA ASP A 506 3.96 5.55 -23.17
C ASP A 506 2.67 5.74 -24.00
N GLY A 507 1.79 4.74 -24.01
CA GLY A 507 0.45 4.80 -24.57
C GLY A 507 0.39 4.59 -26.08
N ASP A 508 1.36 3.89 -26.66
CA ASP A 508 1.44 3.66 -28.12
C ASP A 508 0.53 2.52 -28.64
N GLY A 509 -0.08 1.76 -27.72
CA GLY A 509 -1.01 0.67 -28.01
C GLY A 509 -0.37 -0.70 -28.19
N THR A 510 0.93 -0.84 -27.95
CA THR A 510 1.68 -2.12 -27.96
C THR A 510 2.51 -2.28 -26.69
N ILE A 511 3.01 -3.49 -26.38
CA ILE A 511 3.95 -3.69 -25.27
C ILE A 511 5.34 -3.90 -25.84
N ASP A 512 6.24 -2.94 -25.68
CA ASP A 512 7.63 -3.19 -26.02
C ASP A 512 8.30 -4.12 -24.99
N TYR A 513 9.53 -4.56 -25.28
CA TYR A 513 10.27 -5.45 -24.39
C TYR A 513 10.51 -4.84 -23.00
N GLU A 514 10.58 -3.51 -22.93
CA GLU A 514 10.94 -2.75 -21.76
C GLU A 514 9.75 -2.67 -20.79
N GLU A 515 8.58 -2.37 -21.32
CA GLU A 515 7.29 -2.33 -20.65
C GLU A 515 6.82 -3.68 -20.13
N PHE A 516 7.04 -4.73 -20.90
CA PHE A 516 6.81 -6.11 -20.47
C PHE A 516 7.63 -6.47 -19.22
N LEU A 517 8.85 -5.93 -19.11
CA LEU A 517 9.75 -6.18 -18.00
C LEU A 517 9.31 -5.40 -16.75
N ALA A 518 8.89 -4.15 -16.90
CA ALA A 518 8.41 -3.31 -15.80
C ALA A 518 7.18 -3.86 -15.09
N ALA A 519 6.25 -4.43 -15.85
CA ALA A 519 5.04 -5.02 -15.30
C ALA A 519 5.27 -6.28 -14.43
N THR A 520 6.47 -6.88 -14.46
CA THR A 520 6.73 -8.22 -13.89
C THR A 520 7.68 -8.25 -12.68
N ILE A 521 8.15 -7.09 -12.17
CA ILE A 521 9.21 -7.01 -11.15
C ILE A 521 8.72 -6.74 -9.72
N ASN A 522 9.37 -7.36 -8.74
CA ASN A 522 9.06 -7.24 -7.30
C ASN A 522 9.69 -5.98 -6.66
N GLN A 523 8.98 -5.35 -5.73
CA GLN A 523 9.39 -4.11 -5.03
C GLN A 523 10.72 -4.20 -4.27
N SER A 524 11.05 -5.34 -3.66
CA SER A 524 12.36 -5.56 -3.03
C SER A 524 13.53 -5.54 -4.02
N LYS A 525 13.26 -5.76 -5.32
CA LYS A 525 14.24 -5.59 -6.40
C LYS A 525 14.33 -4.13 -6.86
N LEU A 526 13.24 -3.36 -6.78
CA LEU A 526 13.24 -1.94 -7.16
C LEU A 526 14.16 -1.08 -6.26
N GLU A 527 14.39 -1.51 -5.02
CA GLU A 527 15.19 -0.76 -4.04
C GLU A 527 16.69 -1.12 -4.04
N ARG A 528 17.12 -2.06 -4.90
CA ARG A 528 18.53 -2.46 -4.99
C ARG A 528 19.38 -1.31 -5.55
N GLU A 529 20.56 -1.14 -4.96
CA GLU A 529 21.47 -0.05 -5.30
C GLU A 529 21.91 -0.08 -6.77
N ASP A 530 22.20 -1.26 -7.30
CA ASP A 530 22.60 -1.44 -8.70
C ASP A 530 21.51 -0.97 -9.67
N HIS A 531 20.24 -1.17 -9.29
CA HIS A 531 19.10 -0.83 -10.13
C HIS A 531 18.77 0.66 -10.06
N LEU A 532 18.84 1.23 -8.85
CA LEU A 532 18.73 2.67 -8.66
C LEU A 532 19.83 3.41 -9.43
N LYS A 533 21.05 2.88 -9.49
CA LYS A 533 22.14 3.43 -10.32
C LYS A 533 21.79 3.40 -11.80
N ALA A 534 21.27 2.28 -12.28
CA ALA A 534 20.92 2.15 -13.69
C ALA A 534 19.78 3.11 -14.09
N ALA A 535 18.78 3.28 -13.22
CA ALA A 535 17.72 4.25 -13.46
C ALA A 535 18.22 5.69 -13.40
N PHE A 536 19.13 6.01 -12.50
CA PHE A 536 19.75 7.33 -12.46
C PHE A 536 20.52 7.65 -13.75
N ILE A 537 21.37 6.73 -14.21
CA ILE A 537 22.16 6.88 -15.45
C ILE A 537 21.27 7.09 -16.68
N HIS A 538 20.04 6.56 -16.68
CA HIS A 538 19.11 6.78 -17.77
C HIS A 538 18.60 8.23 -17.85
N PHE A 539 18.43 8.88 -16.70
CA PHE A 539 18.03 10.28 -16.65
C PHE A 539 19.22 11.24 -16.81
N ASP A 540 20.42 10.82 -16.41
CA ASP A 540 21.69 11.55 -16.58
C ASP A 540 22.27 11.28 -17.98
N LEU A 541 21.85 12.07 -18.97
CA LEU A 541 22.08 11.80 -20.39
C LEU A 541 23.53 12.08 -20.81
N ASP A 542 24.19 13.04 -20.18
CA ASP A 542 25.59 13.36 -20.45
C ASP A 542 26.58 12.64 -19.51
N GLY A 543 26.07 11.96 -18.48
CA GLY A 543 26.83 11.13 -17.57
C GLY A 543 27.71 11.94 -16.62
N ASP A 544 27.38 13.21 -16.39
CA ASP A 544 28.12 14.10 -15.50
C ASP A 544 27.82 13.82 -14.01
N GLY A 545 26.88 12.91 -13.74
CA GLY A 545 26.46 12.52 -12.40
C GLY A 545 25.31 13.37 -11.86
N GLN A 546 24.67 14.18 -12.71
CA GLN A 546 23.57 15.07 -12.37
C GLN A 546 22.46 14.99 -13.41
N ILE A 547 21.21 14.93 -12.96
CA ILE A 547 20.05 15.01 -13.84
C ILE A 547 19.58 16.46 -13.90
N THR A 548 19.80 17.11 -15.02
CA THR A 548 19.45 18.51 -15.26
C THR A 548 17.99 18.69 -15.69
N HIS A 549 17.55 19.95 -15.70
CA HIS A 549 16.24 20.35 -16.24
C HIS A 549 16.02 19.87 -17.66
N GLN A 550 17.03 20.04 -18.52
CA GLN A 550 16.89 19.66 -19.92
C GLN A 550 16.77 18.14 -20.07
N GLU A 551 17.48 17.38 -19.24
CA GLU A 551 17.46 15.93 -19.27
C GLU A 551 16.14 15.39 -18.74
N LEU A 552 15.62 15.89 -17.61
CA LEU A 552 14.27 15.55 -17.15
C LEU A 552 13.19 15.90 -18.17
N MET A 553 13.29 17.08 -18.80
CA MET A 553 12.32 17.48 -19.81
C MET A 553 12.37 16.55 -21.03
N THR A 554 13.56 16.06 -21.38
CA THR A 554 13.76 15.09 -22.46
C THR A 554 13.22 13.72 -22.07
N SER A 555 13.56 13.20 -20.89
CA SER A 555 13.18 11.88 -20.42
C SER A 555 11.69 11.77 -20.04
N LEU A 556 11.02 12.88 -19.68
CA LEU A 556 9.61 12.89 -19.27
C LEU A 556 8.66 13.49 -20.34
N ALA A 557 9.15 13.74 -21.56
CA ALA A 557 8.38 14.41 -22.61
C ALA A 557 7.05 13.72 -22.93
N ASN A 558 7.02 12.38 -22.91
CA ASN A 558 5.84 11.58 -23.24
C ASN A 558 4.74 11.64 -22.18
N MET A 559 5.04 12.12 -20.95
CA MET A 559 4.07 12.20 -19.86
C MET A 559 3.26 13.51 -19.84
N GLY A 560 3.43 14.39 -20.83
CA GLY A 560 2.71 15.67 -20.92
C GLY A 560 3.03 16.64 -19.77
N ILE A 561 4.21 16.51 -19.17
CA ILE A 561 4.67 17.38 -18.09
C ILE A 561 5.06 18.74 -18.68
N THR A 562 4.60 19.83 -18.05
CA THR A 562 4.98 21.19 -18.46
C THR A 562 6.37 21.54 -17.93
N ASP A 563 7.01 22.53 -18.55
CA ASP A 563 8.28 23.12 -18.09
C ASP A 563 8.22 23.52 -16.59
N GLU A 564 7.09 24.06 -16.16
CA GLU A 564 6.81 24.40 -14.77
C GLU A 564 6.74 23.17 -13.85
N GLY A 565 6.32 22.02 -14.38
CA GLY A 565 6.31 20.74 -13.69
C GLY A 565 7.70 20.15 -13.52
N ILE A 566 8.58 20.26 -14.53
CA ILE A 566 9.99 19.83 -14.44
C ILE A 566 10.73 20.63 -13.38
N ASN A 567 10.56 21.96 -13.40
CA ASN A 567 11.11 22.83 -12.37
C ASN A 567 10.64 22.47 -10.95
N ALA A 568 9.39 22.02 -10.81
CA ALA A 568 8.86 21.56 -9.52
C ALA A 568 9.47 20.22 -9.07
N ILE A 569 9.75 19.31 -10.01
CA ILE A 569 10.43 18.03 -9.74
C ILE A 569 11.84 18.28 -9.22
N ILE A 570 12.65 19.04 -9.96
CA ILE A 570 14.02 19.36 -9.55
C ILE A 570 14.00 19.97 -8.16
N SER A 571 13.19 21.00 -7.98
CA SER A 571 13.19 21.73 -6.71
C SER A 571 12.66 20.94 -5.50
N GLU A 572 11.98 19.81 -5.71
CA GLU A 572 11.59 18.88 -4.64
C GLU A 572 12.74 17.92 -4.27
N VAL A 573 13.46 17.45 -5.28
CA VAL A 573 14.44 16.37 -5.14
C VAL A 573 15.84 16.93 -4.85
N ASP A 574 16.22 18.00 -5.55
CA ASP A 574 17.44 18.79 -5.38
C ASP A 574 17.51 19.38 -3.96
N LYS A 575 18.40 18.84 -3.13
CA LYS A 575 18.60 19.22 -1.73
C LYS A 575 19.75 20.20 -1.55
N ASP A 576 20.74 20.18 -2.44
CA ASP A 576 21.89 21.07 -2.37
C ASP A 576 21.66 22.42 -3.09
N GLY A 577 20.58 22.51 -3.90
CA GLY A 577 20.12 23.71 -4.59
C GLY A 577 20.94 24.05 -5.84
N ASN A 578 21.63 23.06 -6.43
CA ASN A 578 22.49 23.26 -7.59
C ASN A 578 21.71 23.36 -8.92
N GLY A 579 20.40 23.06 -8.92
CA GLY A 579 19.52 23.11 -10.10
C GLY A 579 19.46 21.82 -10.91
N SER A 580 19.99 20.72 -10.37
CA SER A 580 19.98 19.37 -10.94
C SER A 580 19.73 18.35 -9.83
N ILE A 581 19.61 17.07 -10.16
CA ILE A 581 19.40 15.99 -9.19
C ILE A 581 20.61 15.06 -9.22
N ASP A 582 21.32 14.95 -8.11
CA ASP A 582 22.42 14.00 -7.99
C ASP A 582 21.93 12.56 -7.66
N TYR A 583 22.83 11.58 -7.74
CA TYR A 583 22.48 10.17 -7.50
C TYR A 583 21.91 9.92 -6.10
N ASN A 584 22.42 10.62 -5.10
CA ASN A 584 21.96 10.44 -3.72
C ASN A 584 20.55 11.02 -3.56
N GLU A 585 20.29 12.20 -4.12
CA GLU A 585 18.99 12.87 -4.12
C GLU A 585 17.94 12.03 -4.85
N PHE A 586 18.29 11.48 -6.01
CA PHE A 586 17.46 10.52 -6.73
C PHE A 586 17.14 9.27 -5.89
N CYS A 587 18.16 8.69 -5.24
CA CYS A 587 17.95 7.55 -4.36
C CYS A 587 17.05 7.87 -3.16
N MET A 588 17.18 9.06 -2.57
CA MET A 588 16.33 9.50 -1.47
C MET A 588 14.88 9.65 -1.91
N MET A 589 14.63 10.22 -3.08
CA MET A 589 13.29 10.28 -3.67
C MET A 589 12.69 8.87 -3.83
N MET A 590 13.46 7.92 -4.38
CA MET A 590 12.99 6.55 -4.60
C MET A 590 12.69 5.78 -3.30
N ARG A 591 13.49 6.03 -2.25
CA ARG A 591 13.40 5.34 -0.95
C ARG A 591 12.39 5.96 0.02
N ASN A 592 11.92 7.18 -0.23
CA ASN A 592 10.89 7.86 0.57
C ASN A 592 9.46 7.41 0.18
N LEU A 593 9.17 6.10 0.29
CA LEU A 593 7.80 5.55 0.24
C LEU A 593 7.05 5.86 1.54
#